data_AF-J9GHJ7-F1
#
_entry.id   AF-J9GHJ7-F1
#
_cell.length_a   1.000
_cell.length_b   1.000
_cell.length_c   1.000
_cell.angle_alpha   90.00
_cell.angle_beta   90.00
_cell.angle_gamma   90.00
#
_symmetry.space_group_name_H-M   'P 1'
#
loop_
_entity.id
_entity.type
_entity.pdbx_description
1 polymer ?
#
loop_
_entity_poly.entity_id
_entity_poly.type
_entity_poly.pdbx_seq_one_letter_code
_entity_poly.pdbx_strand_id
1 'polypeptide(L)' 'MKEDWKPGTLIYPLPAVLVSCGSTPEEYNILTVAWTGTLCTNPPMCYI' A
#
# COMPACT_ATOMS: atom_id res chain seq x y z
N MET A 1 23.45 9.81 19.74
CA MET A 1 22.94 11.01 19.04
C MET A 1 21.86 10.53 18.09
N LYS A 2 20.65 11.08 18.14
CA LYS A 2 19.59 10.75 17.18
C LYS A 2 19.77 11.67 15.98
N GLU A 3 19.70 11.12 14.77
CA GLU A 3 19.73 11.95 13.56
C GLU A 3 18.40 12.67 13.38
N ASP A 4 18.46 13.99 13.18
CA ASP A 4 17.30 14.83 12.88
C ASP A 4 17.11 14.91 11.36
N TRP A 5 16.24 14.02 10.87
CA TRP A 5 15.86 13.99 9.46
C TRP A 5 14.77 15.03 9.17
N LYS A 6 14.77 15.55 7.93
CA LYS A 6 13.62 16.31 7.43
C LYS A 6 12.37 15.40 7.44
N PRO A 7 11.18 15.91 7.82
CA PRO A 7 9.96 15.13 7.77
C PRO A 7 9.71 14.55 6.37
N GLY A 8 9.30 13.29 6.32
CA GLY A 8 9.00 12.56 5.09
C GLY A 8 8.14 11.33 5.35
N THR A 9 7.71 10.67 4.29
CA THR A 9 6.93 9.42 4.31
C THR A 9 7.82 8.23 4.67
N LEU A 10 8.12 8.09 5.96
CA LEU A 10 9.15 7.18 6.50
C LEU A 10 8.55 6.17 7.50
N ILE A 11 7.64 5.32 7.03
CA ILE A 11 7.09 4.21 7.82
C ILE A 11 7.92 2.96 7.51
N TYR A 12 8.29 2.17 8.52
CA TYR A 12 9.02 0.92 8.36
C TYR A 12 8.58 -0.11 9.43
N PRO A 13 8.33 -1.40 9.06
CA PRO A 13 8.33 -1.92 7.69
C PRO A 13 7.11 -1.42 6.90
N LEU A 14 7.25 -1.37 5.56
CA LEU A 14 6.13 -1.17 4.65
C LEU A 14 5.70 -2.52 4.07
N PRO A 15 4.39 -2.75 3.87
CA PRO A 15 3.91 -3.86 3.07
C PRO A 15 4.47 -3.81 1.64
N ALA A 16 4.73 -4.98 1.06
CA ALA A 16 5.04 -5.13 -0.36
C ALA A 16 3.85 -5.81 -1.04
N VAL A 17 2.87 -5.03 -1.50
CA VAL A 17 1.62 -5.54 -2.07
C VAL A 17 1.60 -5.34 -3.59
N LEU A 18 1.15 -6.38 -4.31
CA LEU A 18 0.80 -6.28 -5.73
C LEU A 18 -0.72 -6.15 -5.86
N VAL A 19 -1.18 -5.10 -6.53
CA VAL A 19 -2.60 -4.82 -6.77
C VAL A 19 -2.87 -5.05 -8.26
N SER A 20 -3.67 -6.06 -8.58
CA SER A 20 -4.16 -6.30 -9.95
C SER A 20 -5.45 -5.52 -10.20
N CYS A 21 -5.63 -4.97 -11.40
CA CYS A 21 -6.87 -4.31 -11.83
C CYS A 21 -7.10 -4.46 -13.33
N GLY A 22 -8.30 -4.09 -13.80
CA GLY A 22 -8.73 -4.16 -15.19
C GLY A 22 -10.02 -4.97 -15.34
N SER A 23 -10.97 -4.46 -16.14
CA SER A 23 -12.28 -5.08 -16.33
C SER A 23 -12.28 -6.06 -17.49
N THR A 24 -11.46 -5.79 -18.51
CA THR A 24 -11.24 -6.67 -19.67
C THR A 24 -9.76 -7.06 -19.79
N PRO A 25 -9.42 -8.14 -20.52
CA PRO A 25 -8.04 -8.60 -20.66
C PRO A 25 -7.07 -7.54 -21.18
N GLU A 26 -7.55 -6.61 -22.01
CA GLU A 26 -6.76 -5.50 -22.57
C GLU A 26 -6.43 -4.43 -21.51
N GLU A 27 -7.19 -4.37 -20.42
CA GLU A 27 -7.01 -3.42 -19.31
C GLU A 27 -6.20 -4.01 -18.14
N TYR A 28 -5.86 -5.30 -18.19
CA TYR A 28 -5.18 -5.97 -17.07
C TYR A 28 -3.84 -5.31 -16.74
N ASN A 29 -3.70 -4.93 -15.48
CA ASN A 29 -2.49 -4.29 -14.98
C ASN A 29 -2.18 -4.75 -13.55
N ILE A 30 -0.92 -4.59 -13.14
CA ILE A 30 -0.45 -4.89 -11.78
C ILE A 30 0.41 -3.71 -11.30
N LEU A 31 0.12 -3.21 -10.09
CA LEU A 31 0.87 -2.13 -9.44
C LEU A 31 1.51 -2.61 -8.14
N THR A 32 2.71 -2.12 -7.84
CA THR A 32 3.32 -2.24 -6.50
C THR A 32 2.82 -1.13 -5.59
N VAL A 33 2.20 -1.47 -4.47
CA VAL A 33 1.70 -0.50 -3.48
C VAL A 33 2.29 -0.79 -2.10
N ALA A 34 2.87 0.25 -1.50
CA ALA A 34 3.46 0.18 -0.15
C ALA A 34 2.62 0.90 0.92
N TRP A 35 1.83 1.90 0.51
CA TRP A 35 0.96 2.67 1.41
C TRP A 35 -0.41 2.02 1.48
N THR A 36 -0.48 0.86 2.12
CA THR A 36 -1.70 0.06 2.22
C THR A 36 -1.74 -0.68 3.56
N GLY A 37 -2.92 -1.14 3.99
CA GLY A 37 -3.06 -1.96 5.18
C GLY A 37 -4.50 -2.31 5.52
N THR A 38 -4.67 -3.18 6.51
CA THR A 38 -5.98 -3.53 7.07
C THR A 38 -6.60 -2.32 7.75
N LEU A 39 -7.84 -2.00 7.39
CA LEU A 39 -8.60 -0.89 7.95
C LEU A 39 -9.43 -1.32 9.17
N CYS A 40 -10.23 -2.37 9.02
CA CYS A 40 -11.03 -2.92 10.13
C CYS A 40 -11.41 -4.38 9.87
N THR A 41 -11.92 -5.04 10.93
CA THR A 41 -12.27 -6.46 10.92
C THR A 41 -13.72 -6.72 10.51
N ASN A 42 -14.65 -5.77 10.70
CA ASN A 42 -16.07 -5.97 10.41
C ASN A 42 -16.75 -4.67 9.87
N PRO A 43 -17.20 -4.66 8.60
CA PRO A 43 -16.82 -5.64 7.57
C PRO A 43 -15.29 -5.60 7.36
N PRO A 44 -14.64 -6.72 6.99
CA PRO A 44 -13.20 -6.72 6.77
C PRO A 44 -12.84 -5.81 5.59
N MET A 45 -12.00 -4.80 5.84
CA MET A 45 -11.62 -3.80 4.84
C MET A 45 -10.11 -3.55 4.86
N CYS A 46 -9.57 -3.13 3.73
CA CYS A 46 -8.22 -2.56 3.59
C CYS A 46 -8.29 -1.26 2.79
N TYR A 47 -7.24 -0.46 2.86
CA TYR A 47 -7.08 0.75 2.03
C TYR A 47 -5.85 0.60 1.13
N ILE A 48 -5.92 1.21 -0.05
CA ILE A 48 -4.85 1.30 -1.06
C ILE A 48 -4.83 2.76 -1.53
#